data_AF-A0A2V8M7P0-F1
#
_entry.id   AF-A0A2V8M7P0-F1
#
_cell.length_a   1.000
_cell.length_b   1.000
_cell.length_c   1.000
_cell.angle_alpha   90.00
_cell.angle_beta   90.00
_cell.angle_gamma   90.00
#
_symmetry.space_group_name_H-M   'P 1'
#
loop_
_entity.id
_entity.type
_entity.pdbx_description
1 polymer ?
#
loop_
_entity_poly.entity_id
_entity_poly.type
_entity_poly.pdbx_seq_one_letter_code
_entity_poly.pdbx_strand_id
1 'polypeptide(L)' 'MHQSRYLLLGLCLSLLLGVQAAPGQAGSTVLQIGTPIERALIAGQSHRYTINLEEDQIAQIVVDQRGIDVIVREGALG' A
#
# COMPACT_ATOMS: atom_id res chain seq x y z
N MET A 1 17.53 15.08 41.60
CA MET A 1 16.23 15.24 40.91
C MET A 1 16.33 15.45 39.38
N HIS A 2 17.54 15.57 38.78
CA HIS A 2 17.67 15.84 37.34
C HIS A 2 17.69 14.59 36.44
N GLN A 3 18.16 13.43 36.92
CA GLN A 3 18.23 12.21 36.10
C GLN A 3 16.86 11.63 35.71
N SER A 4 15.89 11.67 36.62
CA SER A 4 14.51 11.21 36.34
C SER A 4 13.85 12.02 35.22
N ARG A 5 14.20 13.30 35.06
CA ARG A 5 13.65 14.18 34.02
C ARG A 5 14.13 13.80 32.63
N TYR A 6 15.40 13.40 32.48
CA TYR A 6 15.92 12.92 31.19
C TYR A 6 15.37 11.54 30.81
N LEU A 7 15.14 10.68 31.81
CA LEU A 7 14.54 9.36 31.60
C LEU A 7 13.08 9.47 31.10
N LEU A 8 12.31 10.40 31.68
CA LEU A 8 10.94 10.71 31.26
C LEU A 8 10.90 11.39 29.89
N LEU A 9 11.85 12.28 29.61
CA LEU A 9 11.94 12.93 28.30
C LEU A 9 12.27 11.93 27.19
N GLY A 10 13.19 10.99 27.45
CA GLY A 10 13.54 9.91 26.54
C GLY A 10 12.38 8.96 26.27
N LEU A 11 11.63 8.59 27.33
CA LEU A 11 10.43 7.74 27.21
C LEU A 11 9.33 8.42 26.38
N CYS A 12 9.08 9.71 26.64
CA CYS A 12 8.08 10.48 25.89
C CYS A 12 8.46 10.66 24.42
N LEU A 13 9.76 10.84 24.14
CA LEU A 13 10.29 10.94 22.78
C LEU A 13 10.14 9.62 22.01
N SER A 14 10.35 8.47 22.66
CA SER A 14 10.11 7.15 22.05
C SER A 14 8.63 6.85 21.77
N LEU A 15 7.70 7.43 22.54
CA LEU A 15 6.25 7.34 22.29
C LEU A 15 5.78 8.23 21.14
N LEU A 16 6.45 9.37 20.91
CA LEU A 16 6.16 10.30 19.80
C LEU A 16 6.71 9.80 18.45
N LEU A 17 7.83 9.07 18.46
CA LEU A 17 8.39 8.35 17.31
C LEU A 17 7.69 7.00 17.14
N GLY A 18 6.36 7.01 17.14
CA GLY A 18 5.51 5.84 17.01
C GLY A 18 6.06 4.90 15.94
N VAL A 19 6.06 3.60 16.27
CA VAL A 19 6.49 2.52 15.38
C VAL A 19 5.74 2.69 14.06
N GLN A 20 6.42 3.26 13.06
CA GLN A 20 5.93 3.31 11.71
C GLN A 20 5.95 1.86 11.25
N ALA A 21 4.82 1.16 11.39
CA ALA A 21 4.63 -0.11 10.74
C ALA A 21 4.90 0.14 9.26
N ALA A 22 6.04 -0.35 8.76
CA ALA A 22 6.31 -0.34 7.34
C ALA A 22 5.07 -0.94 6.68
N PRO A 23 4.44 -0.28 5.70
CA PRO A 23 3.32 -0.88 5.00
C PRO A 23 3.83 -2.20 4.45
N GLY A 24 3.37 -3.31 5.05
CA GLY A 24 3.73 -4.64 4.60
C GLY A 24 3.42 -4.68 3.13
N GLN A 25 4.43 -4.93 2.30
CA GLN A 25 4.25 -5.08 0.87
C GLN A 25 3.30 -6.25 0.68
N ALA A 26 2.02 -5.93 0.53
CA ALA A 26 1.00 -6.91 0.22
C ALA A 26 1.46 -7.61 -1.05
N GLY A 27 1.61 -8.94 -0.98
CA GLY A 27 1.95 -9.75 -2.14
C GLY A 27 1.06 -9.38 -3.31
N SER A 28 1.63 -9.38 -4.52
CA SER A 28 0.88 -9.01 -5.71
C SER A 28 -0.35 -9.91 -5.86
N THR A 29 -1.53 -9.30 -5.94
CA THR A 29 -2.77 -10.06 -6.10
C THR A 29 -3.01 -10.30 -7.59
N VAL A 30 -3.21 -11.57 -7.99
CA VAL A 30 -3.49 -11.91 -9.38
C VAL A 30 -4.93 -11.52 -9.72
N LEU A 31 -5.12 -10.73 -10.77
CA LEU A 31 -6.44 -10.41 -11.29
C LEU A 31 -6.99 -11.58 -12.09
N GLN A 32 -8.26 -11.90 -11.88
CA GLN A 32 -8.98 -12.92 -12.63
C GLN A 32 -10.01 -12.24 -13.52
N ILE A 33 -10.13 -12.72 -14.76
CA ILE A 33 -11.09 -12.20 -15.73
C ILE A 33 -12.51 -12.40 -15.19
N GLY A 34 -13.32 -11.34 -15.24
CA GLY A 34 -14.71 -11.35 -14.78
C GLY A 34 -14.90 -11.26 -13.26
N THR A 35 -13.81 -11.27 -12.47
CA THR A 35 -13.88 -11.18 -11.01
C THR A 35 -13.38 -9.81 -10.55
N PRO A 36 -14.29 -8.84 -10.27
CA PRO A 36 -13.88 -7.55 -9.74
C PRO A 36 -13.30 -7.68 -8.33
N ILE A 37 -12.31 -6.85 -8.02
CA ILE A 37 -11.69 -6.78 -6.70
C ILE A 37 -11.99 -5.41 -6.09
N GLU A 38 -12.67 -5.41 -4.94
CA GLU A 38 -12.92 -4.20 -4.16
C GLU A 38 -11.91 -4.10 -3.01
N ARG A 39 -11.17 -2.98 -2.96
CA ARG A 39 -10.17 -2.71 -1.92
C ARG A 39 -10.13 -1.24 -1.58
N ALA A 40 -10.15 -0.92 -0.29
CA ALA A 40 -9.94 0.44 0.20
C ALA A 40 -8.49 0.88 -0.03
N LEU A 41 -8.30 2.06 -0.62
CA LEU A 41 -7.00 2.70 -0.79
C LEU A 41 -6.97 3.99 0.03
N ILE A 42 -5.87 4.23 0.75
CA ILE A 42 -5.67 5.43 1.56
C ILE A 42 -4.55 6.25 0.91
N ALA A 43 -4.57 7.58 1.06
CA ALA A 43 -3.51 8.45 0.57
C ALA A 43 -2.12 7.96 1.02
N GLY A 44 -1.18 7.88 0.07
CA GLY A 44 0.18 7.37 0.29
C GLY A 44 0.33 5.84 0.23
N GLN A 45 -0.77 5.08 0.14
CA GLN A 45 -0.71 3.64 -0.11
C GLN A 45 -0.64 3.31 -1.61
N SER A 46 -0.18 2.12 -1.93
CA SER A 46 -0.20 1.57 -3.28
C SER A 46 -0.50 0.08 -3.23
N HIS A 47 -1.36 -0.38 -4.13
CA HIS A 47 -1.64 -1.80 -4.30
C HIS A 47 -1.03 -2.29 -5.61
N ARG A 48 -0.45 -3.49 -5.57
CA ARG A 48 0.10 -4.14 -6.75
C ARG A 48 -0.79 -5.32 -7.15
N TYR A 49 -1.09 -5.36 -8.43
CA TYR A 49 -1.86 -6.42 -9.06
C TYR A 49 -1.06 -7.01 -10.22
N THR A 50 -1.18 -8.32 -10.42
CA THR A 50 -0.56 -9.03 -11.54
C THR A 50 -1.64 -9.52 -12.48
N ILE A 51 -1.40 -9.39 -13.78
CA ILE A 51 -2.19 -10.02 -14.84
C ILE A 51 -1.25 -10.92 -15.61
N ASN A 52 -1.62 -12.19 -15.78
CA ASN A 52 -0.91 -13.09 -16.66
C ASN A 52 -1.55 -13.00 -18.04
N LEU A 53 -0.75 -12.64 -19.04
CA LEU A 53 -1.14 -12.58 -20.43
C LEU A 53 -0.26 -13.53 -21.22
N GLU A 54 -0.88 -14.26 -22.15
CA GLU A 54 -0.16 -15.04 -23.15
C GLU A 54 0.22 -14.14 -24.34
N GLU A 55 1.02 -14.68 -25.27
CA GLU A 55 1.34 -13.99 -26.52
C GLU A 55 0.06 -13.62 -27.28
N ASP A 56 0.05 -12.44 -27.90
CA ASP A 56 -1.08 -11.85 -28.62
C ASP A 56 -2.36 -11.57 -27.79
N GLN A 57 -2.32 -11.71 -26.46
CA GLN A 57 -3.43 -11.31 -25.60
C GLN A 57 -3.37 -9.83 -25.20
N ILE A 58 -4.54 -9.20 -25.09
CA ILE A 58 -4.71 -7.82 -24.64
C ILE A 58 -5.60 -7.81 -23.40
N ALA A 59 -5.16 -7.11 -22.35
CA ALA A 59 -5.98 -6.85 -21.18
C ALA A 59 -6.72 -5.52 -21.30
N GLN A 60 -8.01 -5.52 -20.99
CA GLN A 60 -8.75 -4.30 -20.67
C GLN A 60 -8.96 -4.24 -19.16
N ILE A 61 -8.53 -3.14 -18.54
CA ILE A 61 -8.67 -2.92 -17.10
C ILE A 61 -9.63 -1.74 -16.90
N VAL A 62 -10.65 -1.95 -16.06
CA VAL A 62 -11.60 -0.91 -15.66
C VAL A 62 -11.43 -0.68 -14.16
N VAL A 63 -11.23 0.58 -13.76
CA VAL A 63 -11.11 0.97 -12.35
C VAL A 63 -12.29 1.84 -11.98
N ASP A 64 -13.13 1.33 -11.07
CA ASP A 64 -14.21 2.10 -10.45
C ASP A 64 -13.69 2.81 -9.20
N GLN A 65 -13.70 4.15 -9.24
CA GLN A 65 -13.12 5.00 -8.19
C GLN A 65 -14.23 5.63 -7.36
N ARG A 66 -14.19 5.39 -6.04
CA ARG A 66 -15.19 5.90 -5.10
C ARG A 66 -14.48 6.66 -3.98
N GLY A 67 -14.35 7.98 -4.15
CA GLY A 67 -13.85 8.89 -3.12
C GLY A 67 -12.58 9.63 -3.50
N ILE A 68 -11.42 8.96 -3.47
CA ILE A 68 -10.12 9.58 -3.79
C ILE A 68 -9.71 9.32 -5.25
N ASP A 69 -8.93 10.24 -5.81
CA ASP A 69 -8.32 10.06 -7.13
C ASP A 69 -7.21 8.99 -7.08
N VAL A 70 -7.23 8.09 -8.06
CA VAL A 70 -6.31 6.96 -8.19
C VAL A 70 -5.56 7.08 -9.51
N ILE A 71 -4.25 6.82 -9.45
CA ILE A 71 -3.40 6.71 -10.63
C ILE A 71 -3.00 5.24 -10.81
N VAL A 72 -3.29 4.70 -11.98
CA VAL A 72 -2.82 3.38 -12.40
C VAL A 72 -1.52 3.54 -13.16
N ARG A 73 -0.54 2.69 -12.86
CA ARG A 73 0.75 2.62 -13.55
C ARG A 73 1.03 1.18 -13.89
N GLU A 74 1.54 0.94 -15.09
CA GLU A 74 2.20 -0.30 -15.43
C GLU A 74 3.48 -0.45 -14.60
N GLY A 75 3.69 -1.63 -14.03
CA GLY A 75 4.91 -1.97 -13.33
C GLY A 75 5.67 -3.01 -14.15
N ALA A 76 6.95 -2.78 -14.43
CA ALA A 76 7.81 -3.82 -14.96
C ALA A 76 7.98 -4.92 -13.90
N LEU A 77 7.81 -6.18 -14.32
CA LEU A 77 8.26 -7.32 -13.53
C LEU A 77 9.79 -7.22 -13.48
N GLY A 78 10.32 -6.79 -12.33
CA GLY A 78 11.76 -6.79 -12.04
C GLY A 78 12.26 -8.17 -11.69
#